data_AF-A0A6V8DU35-F1
#
_entry.id   AF-A0A6V8DU35-F1
#
_cell.length_a   1.000
_cell.length_b   1.000
_cell.length_c   1.000
_cell.angle_alpha   90.00
_cell.angle_beta   90.00
_cell.angle_gamma   90.00
#
_symmetry.space_group_name_H-M   'P 1'
#
loop_
_entity.id
_entity.type
_entity.pdbx_description
1 polymer ?
#
loop_
_entity_poly.entity_id
_entity_poly.type
_entity_poly.pdbx_seq_one_letter_code
_entity_poly.pdbx_strand_id
1 'polypeptide(L)'
;MSKVIGIDLGTTNSCVATIENGEPVVIANAEGARTTPSVVAFAKDGSERMIGVTAKRQAVTNTDRTMMSVKRHMGTDWKTNVDGTDYTPQEISAFILQKLKADAEAYLGHEIKEAVITCPAYFTDAQRTATKDAGRIAGLEVLRIINEPTAAALAYGVDKGEDQTILVYDLGGGTFDVSVLEIYQVDGQPQIEVKATAGNNKLGGDDFDDQVIDWMIAEFKRDTGIDLSKDAQAMSRLKEAAEKAKIELSGTQQTQINLP
;
A
#
# COMPACT_ATOMS: atom_id res chain seq x y z
N MET A 1 25.87 -1.83 -14.06
CA MET A 1 24.52 -2.40 -14.01
C MET A 1 23.63 -1.36 -13.35
N SER A 2 22.40 -1.19 -13.83
CA SER A 2 21.39 -0.44 -13.08
C SER A 2 21.24 -1.07 -11.69
N LYS A 3 21.12 -0.27 -10.64
CA LYS A 3 20.72 -0.81 -9.34
C LYS A 3 19.27 -1.28 -9.44
N VAL A 4 19.00 -2.45 -8.88
CA VAL A 4 17.64 -3.00 -8.71
C VAL A 4 17.09 -2.47 -7.39
N ILE A 5 15.86 -1.96 -7.40
CA ILE A 5 15.16 -1.54 -6.18
C ILE A 5 14.12 -2.57 -5.75
N GLY A 6 13.88 -2.68 -4.45
CA GLY A 6 12.77 -3.42 -3.88
C GLY A 6 11.62 -2.46 -3.57
N ILE A 7 10.43 -2.74 -4.08
CA ILE A 7 9.23 -1.93 -3.85
C ILE A 7 8.20 -2.76 -3.12
N ASP A 8 7.81 -2.30 -1.93
CA ASP A 8 6.58 -2.74 -1.31
C ASP A 8 5.42 -1.87 -1.79
N LEU A 9 4.55 -2.43 -2.64
CA LEU A 9 3.38 -1.75 -3.17
C LEU A 9 2.17 -2.09 -2.30
N GLY A 10 1.95 -1.38 -1.19
CA GLY A 10 0.87 -1.67 -0.25
C GLY A 10 -0.46 -0.99 -0.59
N THR A 11 -1.54 -1.45 0.06
CA THR A 11 -2.90 -0.90 -0.12
C THR A 11 -3.00 0.55 0.35
N THR A 12 -2.46 0.85 1.53
CA THR A 12 -2.53 2.19 2.16
C THR A 12 -1.24 2.97 1.98
N ASN A 13 -0.10 2.31 2.12
CA ASN A 13 1.23 2.90 2.00
C ASN A 13 2.11 2.00 1.15
N SER A 14 3.05 2.60 0.44
CA SER A 14 4.11 1.92 -0.28
C SER A 14 5.48 2.34 0.25
N CYS A 15 6.46 1.48 0.07
CA CYS A 15 7.84 1.67 0.54
C CYS A 15 8.82 1.26 -0.57
N VAL A 16 9.99 1.90 -0.61
CA VAL A 16 11.06 1.55 -1.55
C VAL A 16 12.39 1.42 -0.80
N ALA A 17 13.13 0.38 -1.15
CA ALA A 17 14.43 0.07 -0.57
C ALA A 17 15.46 -0.29 -1.65
N THR A 18 16.73 -0.13 -1.31
CA THR A 18 17.88 -0.53 -2.11
C THR A 18 18.84 -1.34 -1.24
N ILE A 19 19.81 -2.01 -1.86
CA ILE A 19 20.97 -2.58 -1.14
C ILE A 19 22.14 -1.60 -1.24
N GLU A 20 22.75 -1.27 -0.10
CA GLU A 20 23.98 -0.48 0.00
C GLU A 20 24.98 -1.19 0.90
N ASN A 21 26.19 -1.42 0.40
CA ASN A 21 27.25 -2.12 1.16
C ASN A 21 26.84 -3.49 1.71
N GLY A 22 25.92 -4.19 1.03
CA GLY A 22 25.39 -5.48 1.45
C GLY A 22 24.17 -5.39 2.37
N GLU A 23 23.81 -4.19 2.84
CA GLU A 23 22.72 -3.97 3.77
C GLU A 23 21.47 -3.39 3.09
N PRO A 24 20.25 -3.79 3.47
CA PRO A 24 19.03 -3.17 2.99
C PRO A 24 18.83 -1.77 3.60
N VAL A 25 18.62 -0.77 2.74
CA VAL A 25 18.37 0.62 3.12
C VAL A 25 17.02 1.06 2.57
N VAL A 26 16.11 1.49 3.45
CA VAL A 26 14.84 2.11 3.07
C VAL A 26 15.09 3.56 2.66
N ILE A 27 14.64 3.92 1.46
CA ILE A 27 14.82 5.26 0.89
C ILE A 27 13.67 6.15 1.39
N ALA A 28 14.01 7.32 1.92
CA ALA A 28 13.01 8.34 2.25
C ALA A 28 12.50 9.00 0.96
N ASN A 29 11.20 9.27 0.90
CA ASN A 29 10.61 10.03 -0.19
C ASN A 29 11.00 11.52 -0.13
N ALA A 30 10.66 12.27 -1.18
CA ALA A 30 10.88 13.72 -1.24
C ALA A 30 10.30 14.51 -0.05
N GLU A 31 9.29 13.97 0.63
CA GLU A 31 8.66 14.54 1.81
C GLU A 31 9.36 14.16 3.14
N GLY A 32 10.44 13.37 3.09
CA GLY A 32 11.24 12.94 4.24
C GLY A 32 10.67 11.74 5.00
N ALA A 33 9.58 11.14 4.52
CA ALA A 33 8.98 9.95 5.12
C ALA A 33 9.54 8.67 4.48
N ARG A 34 9.63 7.59 5.26
CA ARG A 34 10.08 6.27 4.76
C ARG A 34 9.00 5.47 4.03
N THR A 35 7.78 5.97 4.03
CA THR A 35 6.65 5.39 3.33
C THR A 35 5.89 6.48 2.60
N THR A 36 5.36 6.15 1.43
CA THR A 36 4.55 7.04 0.61
C THR A 36 3.11 6.53 0.60
N PRO A 37 2.09 7.35 0.96
CA PRO A 37 0.70 6.93 0.85
C PRO A 37 0.37 6.44 -0.57
N SER A 38 -0.34 5.32 -0.67
CA SER A 38 -0.79 4.74 -1.94
C SER A 38 -2.04 5.48 -2.45
N VAL A 39 -1.89 6.78 -2.68
CA VAL A 39 -2.95 7.71 -3.03
C VAL A 39 -2.56 8.47 -4.28
N VAL A 40 -3.47 8.54 -5.24
CA VAL A 40 -3.33 9.34 -6.46
C VAL A 40 -4.48 10.33 -6.51
N ALA A 41 -4.22 11.57 -6.90
CA ALA A 41 -5.26 12.56 -7.13
C ALA A 41 -5.01 13.35 -8.40
N PHE A 42 -6.08 13.63 -9.13
CA PHE A 42 -6.05 14.49 -10.31
C PHE A 42 -6.48 15.90 -9.93
N ALA A 43 -5.62 16.89 -10.17
CA ALA A 43 -5.92 18.29 -9.94
C ALA A 43 -7.17 18.72 -10.74
N LYS A 44 -7.97 19.63 -10.17
CA LYS A 44 -9.25 20.07 -10.78
C LYS A 44 -9.04 20.98 -11.99
N ASP A 45 -7.92 21.67 -12.05
CA ASP A 45 -7.53 22.58 -13.14
C ASP A 45 -6.87 21.85 -14.32
N GLY A 46 -6.83 20.51 -14.29
CA GLY A 46 -6.16 19.70 -15.31
C GLY A 46 -4.62 19.79 -15.27
N SER A 47 -4.06 20.35 -14.20
CA SER A 47 -2.62 20.37 -13.94
C SER A 47 -2.08 19.00 -13.53
N GLU A 48 -0.91 18.97 -12.88
CA GLU A 48 -0.16 17.77 -12.59
C GLU A 48 -0.91 16.81 -11.66
N ARG A 49 -0.69 15.50 -11.84
CA ARG A 49 -1.17 14.48 -10.92
C ARG A 49 -0.43 14.59 -9.59
N MET A 50 -1.17 14.58 -8.50
CA MET A 50 -0.62 14.48 -7.16
C MET A 50 -0.55 13.02 -6.74
N ILE A 51 0.55 12.61 -6.12
CA ILE A 51 0.76 11.24 -5.64
C ILE A 51 1.27 11.32 -4.20
N GLY A 52 0.92 10.37 -3.35
CA GLY A 52 1.44 10.29 -1.99
C GLY A 52 0.83 11.30 -1.03
N VAL A 53 1.67 11.94 -0.22
CA VAL A 53 1.26 12.86 0.85
C VAL A 53 0.45 14.02 0.28
N THR A 54 0.87 14.57 -0.85
CA THR A 54 0.20 15.70 -1.52
C THR A 54 -1.21 15.33 -1.95
N ALA A 55 -1.39 14.12 -2.49
CA ALA A 55 -2.70 13.60 -2.87
C ALA A 55 -3.58 13.32 -1.63
N LYS A 56 -3.02 12.72 -0.57
CA LYS A 56 -3.75 12.45 0.68
C LYS A 56 -4.27 13.74 1.33
N ARG A 57 -3.48 14.81 1.36
CA ARG A 57 -3.85 16.11 1.99
C ARG A 57 -5.10 16.76 1.40
N GLN A 58 -5.38 16.55 0.13
CA GLN A 58 -6.51 17.17 -0.57
C GLN A 58 -7.69 16.22 -0.80
N ALA A 59 -7.61 14.98 -0.30
CA ALA A 59 -8.62 13.95 -0.52
C ALA A 59 -10.03 14.37 -0.06
N VAL A 60 -10.11 15.17 1.02
CA VAL A 60 -11.37 15.67 1.58
C VAL A 60 -12.06 16.68 0.67
N THR A 61 -11.32 17.51 -0.05
CA THR A 61 -11.88 18.57 -0.91
C THR A 61 -11.95 18.17 -2.40
N ASN A 62 -11.40 17.00 -2.73
CA ASN A 62 -11.30 16.48 -4.09
C ASN A 62 -11.59 14.96 -4.17
N THR A 63 -12.61 14.51 -3.43
CA THR A 63 -12.89 13.09 -3.20
C THR A 63 -13.11 12.32 -4.50
N ASP A 64 -13.91 12.84 -5.44
CA ASP A 64 -14.24 12.15 -6.70
C ASP A 64 -13.06 11.99 -7.66
N ARG A 65 -11.97 12.73 -7.43
CA ARG A 65 -10.75 12.71 -8.26
C ARG A 65 -9.55 12.16 -7.50
N THR A 66 -9.78 11.54 -6.34
CA THR A 66 -8.74 10.96 -5.48
C THR A 66 -8.99 9.47 -5.33
N MET A 67 -8.02 8.66 -5.76
CA MET A 67 -8.08 7.21 -5.71
C MET A 67 -7.20 6.70 -4.56
N MET A 68 -7.79 5.89 -3.70
CA MET A 68 -7.18 5.26 -2.53
C MET A 68 -7.50 3.76 -2.54
N SER A 69 -6.70 2.96 -1.83
CA SER A 69 -6.92 1.51 -1.69
C SER A 69 -7.05 0.74 -3.00
N VAL A 70 -6.47 1.28 -4.10
CA VAL A 70 -6.59 0.74 -5.46
C VAL A 70 -6.08 -0.70 -5.56
N LYS A 71 -5.15 -1.10 -4.68
CA LYS A 71 -4.63 -2.46 -4.61
C LYS A 71 -5.73 -3.53 -4.44
N ARG A 72 -6.87 -3.18 -3.79
CA ARG A 72 -8.03 -4.09 -3.63
C ARG A 72 -8.74 -4.40 -4.96
N HIS A 73 -8.49 -3.60 -6.00
CA HIS A 73 -9.06 -3.74 -7.34
C HIS A 73 -8.10 -4.36 -8.36
N MET A 74 -6.85 -4.68 -7.97
CA MET A 74 -5.90 -5.31 -8.87
C MET A 74 -6.46 -6.63 -9.40
N GLY A 75 -6.28 -6.88 -10.70
CA GLY A 75 -6.76 -8.10 -11.37
C GLY A 75 -8.28 -8.15 -11.61
N THR A 76 -9.03 -7.06 -11.38
CA THR A 76 -10.45 -6.96 -11.72
C THR A 76 -10.68 -6.07 -12.96
N ASP A 77 -11.95 -5.92 -13.36
CA ASP A 77 -12.41 -5.02 -14.43
C ASP A 77 -12.71 -3.59 -13.94
N TRP A 78 -12.35 -3.26 -12.70
CA TRP A 78 -12.56 -1.94 -12.11
C TRP A 78 -11.92 -0.86 -12.97
N LYS A 79 -12.63 0.26 -13.12
CA LYS A 79 -12.15 1.47 -13.78
C LYS A 79 -12.64 2.69 -13.04
N THR A 80 -11.87 3.77 -13.12
CA THR A 80 -12.32 5.11 -12.72
C THR A 80 -12.22 6.05 -13.90
N ASN A 81 -13.22 6.92 -14.09
CA ASN A 81 -13.21 7.92 -15.15
C ASN A 81 -12.82 9.28 -14.57
N VAL A 82 -11.79 9.90 -15.15
CA VAL A 82 -11.39 11.27 -14.82
C VAL A 82 -11.28 12.06 -16.10
N ASP A 83 -12.07 13.14 -16.21
CA ASP A 83 -12.15 14.03 -17.37
C ASP A 83 -12.33 13.29 -18.71
N GLY A 84 -13.16 12.24 -18.72
CA GLY A 84 -13.45 11.46 -19.92
C GLY A 84 -12.40 10.40 -20.25
N THR A 85 -11.36 10.23 -19.42
CA THR A 85 -10.37 9.16 -19.55
C THR A 85 -10.61 8.08 -18.51
N ASP A 86 -10.75 6.84 -18.96
CA ASP A 86 -10.82 5.67 -18.09
C ASP A 86 -9.41 5.25 -17.64
N TYR A 87 -9.24 5.04 -16.33
CA TYR A 87 -8.03 4.51 -15.74
C TYR A 87 -8.31 3.15 -15.07
N THR A 88 -7.43 2.21 -15.33
CA THR A 88 -7.39 0.87 -14.74
C THR A 88 -6.64 0.88 -13.40
N PRO A 89 -6.79 -0.14 -12.54
CA PRO A 89 -6.04 -0.19 -11.28
C PRO A 89 -4.53 -0.29 -11.53
N GLN A 90 -4.11 -0.94 -12.62
CA GLN A 90 -2.70 -1.01 -13.03
C GLN A 90 -2.13 0.37 -13.35
N GLU A 91 -2.87 1.23 -14.06
CA GLU A 91 -2.42 2.58 -14.39
C GLU A 91 -2.34 3.48 -13.16
N ILE A 92 -3.34 3.40 -12.26
CA ILE A 92 -3.29 4.16 -11.01
C ILE A 92 -2.13 3.69 -10.12
N SER A 93 -1.93 2.38 -9.98
CA SER A 93 -0.78 1.83 -9.26
C SER A 93 0.55 2.17 -9.93
N ALA A 94 0.60 2.28 -11.27
CA ALA A 94 1.81 2.69 -11.98
C ALA A 94 2.23 4.13 -11.62
N PHE A 95 1.28 5.05 -11.39
CA PHE A 95 1.62 6.40 -10.90
C PHE A 95 2.29 6.36 -9.52
N ILE A 96 1.84 5.48 -8.63
CA ILE A 96 2.49 5.27 -7.32
C ILE A 96 3.91 4.74 -7.51
N LEU A 97 4.09 3.73 -8.37
CA LEU A 97 5.40 3.15 -8.69
C LEU A 97 6.34 4.18 -9.35
N GLN A 98 5.82 5.08 -10.20
CA GLN A 98 6.59 6.16 -10.80
C GLN A 98 7.11 7.15 -9.74
N LYS A 99 6.30 7.50 -8.74
CA LYS A 99 6.76 8.35 -7.62
C LYS A 99 7.86 7.65 -6.83
N LEU A 100 7.69 6.38 -6.48
CA LEU A 100 8.71 5.60 -5.75
C LEU A 100 10.00 5.45 -6.54
N LYS A 101 9.90 5.21 -7.85
CA LYS A 101 11.04 5.21 -8.76
C LYS A 101 11.75 6.56 -8.76
N ALA A 102 11.02 7.66 -8.91
CA ALA A 102 11.60 9.01 -8.91
C ALA A 102 12.30 9.35 -7.58
N ASP A 103 11.70 8.97 -6.44
CA ASP A 103 12.32 9.14 -5.13
C ASP A 103 13.63 8.32 -5.02
N ALA A 104 13.63 7.08 -5.51
CA ALA A 104 14.83 6.24 -5.54
C ALA A 104 15.92 6.78 -6.48
N GLU A 105 15.55 7.27 -7.66
CA GLU A 105 16.47 7.90 -8.62
C GLU A 105 17.10 9.17 -8.05
N ALA A 106 16.32 10.01 -7.37
CA ALA A 106 16.81 11.21 -6.70
C ALA A 106 17.81 10.87 -5.58
N TYR A 107 17.56 9.80 -4.82
CA TYR A 107 18.45 9.32 -3.77
C TYR A 107 19.75 8.71 -4.32
N LEU A 108 19.65 7.87 -5.36
CA LEU A 108 20.77 7.11 -5.92
C LEU A 108 21.59 7.91 -6.96
N GLY A 109 21.04 9.00 -7.49
CA GLY A 109 21.72 9.89 -8.44
C GLY A 109 21.81 9.34 -9.87
N HIS A 110 21.03 8.30 -10.21
CA HIS A 110 21.00 7.72 -11.55
C HIS A 110 19.63 7.09 -11.86
N GLU A 111 19.37 6.85 -13.15
CA GLU A 111 18.14 6.20 -13.62
C GLU A 111 17.99 4.76 -13.07
N ILE A 112 16.77 4.38 -12.71
CA ILE A 112 16.41 3.03 -12.25
C ILE A 112 15.48 2.38 -13.27
N LYS A 113 15.87 1.19 -13.73
CA LYS A 113 15.14 0.45 -14.76
C LYS A 113 14.53 -0.84 -14.27
N GLU A 114 15.01 -1.38 -13.17
CA GLU A 114 14.69 -2.74 -12.73
C GLU A 114 14.18 -2.72 -11.29
N ALA A 115 13.15 -3.51 -11.03
CA ALA A 115 12.56 -3.62 -9.69
C ALA A 115 12.11 -5.04 -9.36
N VAL A 116 12.12 -5.34 -8.06
CA VAL A 116 11.35 -6.41 -7.44
C VAL A 116 10.15 -5.78 -6.75
N ILE A 117 8.94 -6.27 -7.01
CA ILE A 117 7.71 -5.69 -6.45
C ILE A 117 7.00 -6.75 -5.59
N THR A 118 6.54 -6.35 -4.41
CA THR A 118 5.79 -7.24 -3.50
C THR A 118 4.34 -7.43 -3.97
N CYS A 119 3.73 -8.56 -3.58
CA CYS A 119 2.29 -8.73 -3.57
C CYS A 119 1.83 -9.64 -2.42
N PRO A 120 0.55 -9.61 -2.05
CA PRO A 120 -0.02 -10.54 -1.07
C PRO A 120 0.21 -11.98 -1.50
N ALA A 121 0.45 -12.87 -0.55
CA ALA A 121 0.74 -14.27 -0.87
C ALA A 121 -0.48 -14.96 -1.50
N TYR A 122 -1.69 -14.57 -1.06
CA TYR A 122 -2.96 -15.08 -1.56
C TYR A 122 -3.46 -14.41 -2.86
N PHE A 123 -2.63 -13.59 -3.53
CA PHE A 123 -2.96 -13.06 -4.86
C PHE A 123 -3.01 -14.16 -5.92
N THR A 124 -4.07 -14.11 -6.73
CA THR A 124 -4.24 -14.97 -7.91
C THR A 124 -3.28 -14.58 -9.04
N ASP A 125 -3.14 -15.45 -10.04
CA ASP A 125 -2.30 -15.18 -11.22
C ASP A 125 -2.69 -13.88 -11.93
N ALA A 126 -3.99 -13.61 -12.09
CA ALA A 126 -4.47 -12.38 -12.71
C ALA A 126 -4.05 -11.12 -11.94
N GLN A 127 -4.07 -11.18 -10.61
CA GLN A 127 -3.64 -10.06 -9.76
C GLN A 127 -2.12 -9.86 -9.82
N ARG A 128 -1.35 -10.96 -9.83
CA ARG A 128 0.12 -10.92 -9.99
C ARG A 128 0.52 -10.34 -11.33
N THR A 129 -0.15 -10.75 -12.41
CA THR A 129 0.05 -10.18 -13.75
C THR A 129 -0.30 -8.70 -13.78
N ALA A 130 -1.42 -8.30 -13.19
CA ALA A 130 -1.80 -6.88 -13.09
C ALA A 130 -0.74 -6.04 -12.35
N THR A 131 -0.18 -6.54 -11.25
CA THR A 131 0.91 -5.86 -10.53
C THR A 131 2.19 -5.76 -11.37
N LYS A 132 2.52 -6.81 -12.11
CA LYS A 132 3.65 -6.79 -13.06
C LYS A 132 3.43 -5.76 -14.17
N ASP A 133 2.22 -5.68 -14.70
CA ASP A 133 1.85 -4.69 -15.71
C ASP A 133 1.91 -3.26 -15.17
N ALA A 134 1.49 -3.01 -13.92
CA ALA A 134 1.65 -1.71 -13.27
C ALA A 134 3.14 -1.28 -13.23
N GLY A 135 4.05 -2.20 -12.89
CA GLY A 135 5.49 -1.96 -12.94
C GLY A 135 5.99 -1.62 -14.35
N ARG A 136 5.53 -2.36 -15.37
CA ARG A 136 5.87 -2.09 -16.78
C ARG A 136 5.37 -0.71 -17.23
N ILE A 137 4.14 -0.33 -16.90
CA ILE A 137 3.56 0.99 -17.20
C ILE A 137 4.34 2.10 -16.49
N ALA A 138 4.88 1.82 -15.29
CA ALA A 138 5.74 2.74 -14.56
C ALA A 138 7.16 2.89 -15.15
N GLY A 139 7.49 2.15 -16.21
CA GLY A 139 8.82 2.15 -16.80
C GLY A 139 9.85 1.37 -15.99
N LEU A 140 9.40 0.31 -15.32
CA LEU A 140 10.24 -0.66 -14.61
C LEU A 140 10.15 -2.04 -15.28
N GLU A 141 11.31 -2.64 -15.53
CA GLU A 141 11.45 -4.07 -15.76
C GLU A 141 11.26 -4.80 -14.43
N VAL A 142 10.15 -5.53 -14.32
CA VAL A 142 9.82 -6.28 -13.12
C VAL A 142 10.54 -7.63 -13.15
N LEU A 143 11.69 -7.70 -12.48
CA LEU A 143 12.54 -8.89 -12.42
C LEU A 143 11.87 -10.02 -11.63
N ARG A 144 11.11 -9.67 -10.59
CA ARG A 144 10.39 -10.63 -9.75
C ARG A 144 9.19 -9.97 -9.08
N ILE A 145 8.08 -10.71 -9.03
CA ILE A 145 7.01 -10.48 -8.07
C ILE A 145 7.28 -11.41 -6.88
N ILE A 146 7.45 -10.84 -5.69
CA ILE A 146 7.72 -11.59 -4.46
C ILE A 146 6.52 -11.51 -3.52
N ASN A 147 6.23 -12.60 -2.79
CA ASN A 147 5.18 -12.56 -1.78
C ASN A 147 5.62 -11.71 -0.59
N GLU A 148 4.73 -10.87 -0.08
CA GLU A 148 4.93 -10.03 1.11
C GLU A 148 5.47 -10.81 2.32
N PRO A 149 4.86 -11.93 2.75
CA PRO A 149 5.39 -12.69 3.88
C PRO A 149 6.76 -13.32 3.60
N THR A 150 7.07 -13.65 2.35
CA THR A 150 8.41 -14.13 1.97
C THR A 150 9.44 -13.01 2.02
N ALA A 151 9.08 -11.80 1.56
CA ALA A 151 9.95 -10.63 1.67
C ALA A 151 10.20 -10.24 3.13
N ALA A 152 9.17 -10.30 3.98
CA ALA A 152 9.31 -10.10 5.42
C ALA A 152 10.21 -11.17 6.08
N ALA A 153 10.04 -12.44 5.70
CA ALA A 153 10.88 -13.53 6.17
C ALA A 153 12.34 -13.37 5.73
N LEU A 154 12.60 -12.92 4.50
CA LEU A 154 13.95 -12.58 4.03
C LEU A 154 14.55 -11.48 4.91
N ALA A 155 13.83 -10.37 5.12
CA ALA A 155 14.30 -9.27 5.96
C ALA A 155 14.59 -9.72 7.41
N TYR A 156 13.79 -10.64 7.96
CA TYR A 156 14.00 -11.21 9.28
C TYR A 156 15.19 -12.18 9.34
N GLY A 157 15.36 -13.00 8.30
CA GLY A 157 16.30 -14.12 8.26
C GLY A 157 17.72 -13.77 7.81
N VAL A 158 17.96 -12.61 7.21
CA VAL A 158 19.29 -12.18 6.71
C VAL A 158 20.40 -12.33 7.76
N ASP A 159 20.10 -12.04 9.03
CA ASP A 159 21.07 -12.09 10.14
C ASP A 159 20.96 -13.35 11.01
N LYS A 160 20.15 -14.35 10.62
CA LYS A 160 19.87 -15.54 11.44
C LYS A 160 20.64 -16.75 10.92
N GLY A 161 21.46 -17.34 11.80
CA GLY A 161 22.28 -18.51 11.48
C GLY A 161 21.66 -19.86 11.84
N GLU A 162 20.45 -19.88 12.43
CA GLU A 162 19.79 -21.11 12.89
C GLU A 162 18.56 -21.43 12.04
N ASP A 163 18.39 -22.72 11.76
CA ASP A 163 17.19 -23.25 11.12
C ASP A 163 15.98 -23.02 12.04
N GLN A 164 14.90 -22.47 11.48
CA GLN A 164 13.72 -22.12 12.26
C GLN A 164 12.45 -22.15 11.42
N THR A 165 11.37 -22.55 12.05
CA THR A 165 10.02 -22.39 11.51
C THR A 165 9.40 -21.12 12.08
N ILE A 166 8.95 -20.22 11.21
CA ILE A 166 8.30 -18.97 11.59
C ILE A 166 6.87 -18.89 11.05
N LEU A 167 6.04 -18.12 11.75
CA LEU A 167 4.73 -17.70 11.28
C LEU A 167 4.79 -16.20 11.00
N VAL A 168 4.57 -15.81 9.75
CA VAL A 168 4.38 -14.40 9.38
C VAL A 168 2.88 -14.13 9.37
N TYR A 169 2.44 -13.22 10.24
CA TYR A 169 1.08 -12.67 10.28
C TYR A 169 1.13 -11.25 9.74
N ASP A 170 0.54 -11.02 8.57
CA ASP A 170 0.52 -9.73 7.90
C ASP A 170 -0.92 -9.24 7.74
N LEU A 171 -1.29 -8.23 8.52
CA LEU A 171 -2.60 -7.58 8.45
C LEU A 171 -2.39 -6.12 8.02
N GLY A 172 -2.47 -5.91 6.71
CA GLY A 172 -2.27 -4.60 6.10
C GLY A 172 -3.55 -3.76 6.03
N GLY A 173 -3.51 -2.73 5.18
CA GLY A 173 -4.63 -1.81 4.98
C GLY A 173 -5.87 -2.39 4.30
N GLY A 174 -5.73 -3.45 3.51
CA GLY A 174 -6.90 -4.07 2.86
C GLY A 174 -6.75 -5.54 2.51
N THR A 175 -5.63 -6.14 2.91
CA THR A 175 -5.32 -7.55 2.70
C THR A 175 -4.75 -8.14 3.98
N PHE A 176 -5.08 -9.41 4.20
CA PHE A 176 -4.62 -10.20 5.32
C PHE A 176 -3.96 -11.47 4.79
N ASP A 177 -2.73 -11.75 5.19
CA ASP A 177 -2.01 -12.97 4.86
C ASP A 177 -1.40 -13.59 6.13
N VAL A 178 -1.38 -14.91 6.16
CA VAL A 178 -0.64 -15.70 7.15
C VAL A 178 0.14 -16.76 6.41
N SER A 179 1.45 -16.86 6.69
CA SER A 179 2.30 -17.87 6.09
C SER A 179 3.18 -18.54 7.15
N VAL A 180 3.26 -19.88 7.08
CA VAL A 180 4.24 -20.67 7.81
C VAL A 180 5.43 -20.90 6.89
N LEU A 181 6.61 -20.47 7.31
CA LEU A 181 7.84 -20.59 6.54
C LEU A 181 8.90 -21.31 7.35
N GLU A 182 9.70 -22.13 6.68
CA GLU A 182 10.97 -22.61 7.20
C GLU A 182 12.10 -21.78 6.61
N ILE A 183 12.98 -21.31 7.48
CA ILE A 183 14.23 -20.64 7.13
C ILE A 183 15.35 -21.57 7.54
N TYR A 184 16.23 -21.90 6.61
CA TYR A 184 17.38 -22.78 6.86
C TYR A 184 18.58 -22.38 5.99
N GLN A 185 19.78 -22.81 6.34
CA GLN A 185 21.00 -22.45 5.60
C GLN A 185 21.43 -23.56 4.63
N VAL A 186 21.71 -23.20 3.37
CA VAL A 186 22.34 -24.10 2.38
C VAL A 186 23.56 -23.39 1.80
N ASP A 187 24.74 -24.01 1.93
CA ASP A 187 26.01 -23.44 1.46
C ASP A 187 26.28 -22.01 1.97
N GLY A 188 25.84 -21.70 3.19
CA GLY A 188 25.97 -20.38 3.81
C GLY A 188 25.02 -19.32 3.25
N GLN A 189 24.00 -19.73 2.49
CA GLN A 189 22.94 -18.86 1.98
C GLN A 189 21.59 -19.21 2.62
N PRO A 190 20.83 -18.23 3.12
CA PRO A 190 19.51 -18.46 3.68
C PRO A 190 18.55 -18.92 2.58
N GLN A 191 17.94 -20.08 2.78
CA GLN A 191 16.83 -20.60 2.00
C GLN A 191 15.54 -20.40 2.77
N ILE A 192 14.46 -20.11 2.03
CA ILE A 192 13.13 -19.94 2.60
C ILE A 192 12.16 -20.83 1.84
N GLU A 193 11.50 -21.72 2.58
CA GLU A 193 10.46 -22.58 2.05
C GLU A 193 9.11 -22.21 2.69
N VAL A 194 8.12 -21.89 1.85
CA VAL A 194 6.75 -21.65 2.31
C VAL A 194 6.05 -23.00 2.47
N LYS A 195 5.68 -23.35 3.70
CA LYS A 195 5.00 -24.63 4.01
C LYS A 195 3.48 -24.52 3.85
N ALA A 196 2.93 -23.38 4.25
CA ALA A 196 1.50 -23.12 4.13
C ALA A 196 1.25 -21.61 4.06
N THR A 197 0.23 -21.22 3.31
CA THR A 197 -0.27 -19.85 3.24
C THR A 197 -1.79 -19.88 3.28
N ALA A 198 -2.37 -18.96 4.06
CA ALA A 198 -3.79 -18.66 4.07
C ALA A 198 -3.97 -17.13 4.14
N GLY A 199 -5.16 -16.62 3.84
CA GLY A 199 -5.38 -15.17 3.87
C GLY A 199 -6.77 -14.76 3.41
N ASN A 200 -6.97 -13.45 3.32
CA ASN A 200 -8.16 -12.81 2.78
C ASN A 200 -7.78 -11.49 2.09
N ASN A 201 -7.98 -11.44 0.76
CA ASN A 201 -7.65 -10.28 -0.09
C ASN A 201 -8.62 -9.08 0.11
N LYS A 202 -9.61 -9.20 0.98
CA LYS A 202 -10.62 -8.17 1.28
C LYS A 202 -10.83 -8.00 2.79
N LEU A 203 -9.76 -8.19 3.58
CA LEU A 203 -9.76 -7.94 5.01
C LEU A 203 -8.51 -7.14 5.37
N GLY A 204 -8.66 -5.98 6.00
CA GLY A 204 -7.56 -5.15 6.47
C GLY A 204 -8.05 -3.88 7.14
N GLY A 205 -7.11 -2.97 7.44
CA GLY A 205 -7.37 -1.74 8.18
C GLY A 205 -8.52 -0.86 7.65
N ASP A 206 -8.79 -0.86 6.34
CA ASP A 206 -9.94 -0.20 5.71
C ASP A 206 -11.26 -0.72 6.27
N ASP A 207 -11.39 -2.04 6.47
CA ASP A 207 -12.62 -2.64 6.99
C ASP A 207 -12.82 -2.31 8.48
N PHE A 208 -11.73 -2.10 9.23
CA PHE A 208 -11.79 -1.58 10.60
C PHE A 208 -12.23 -0.11 10.62
N ASP A 209 -11.75 0.70 9.68
CA ASP A 209 -12.17 2.09 9.54
C ASP A 209 -13.66 2.17 9.22
N ASP A 210 -14.14 1.32 8.30
CA ASP A 210 -15.56 1.24 7.94
C ASP A 210 -16.45 0.94 9.16
N GLN A 211 -16.03 0.06 10.07
CA GLN A 211 -16.78 -0.19 11.32
C GLN A 211 -16.88 1.04 12.24
N VAL A 212 -15.80 1.83 12.32
CA VAL A 212 -15.82 3.09 13.10
C VAL A 212 -16.68 4.15 12.40
N ILE A 213 -16.64 4.21 11.07
CA ILE A 213 -17.48 5.10 10.26
C ILE A 213 -18.96 4.77 10.42
N ASP A 214 -19.34 3.50 10.29
CA ASP A 214 -20.72 3.04 10.48
C ASP A 214 -21.26 3.41 11.86
N TRP A 215 -20.43 3.22 12.90
CA TRP A 215 -20.75 3.66 14.26
C TRP A 215 -20.96 5.18 14.34
N MET A 216 -20.05 5.99 13.80
CA MET A 216 -20.20 7.45 13.79
C MET A 216 -21.48 7.92 13.09
N ILE A 217 -21.81 7.33 11.94
CA ILE A 217 -23.03 7.66 11.19
C ILE A 217 -24.27 7.30 12.02
N ALA A 218 -24.28 6.11 12.62
CA ALA A 218 -25.40 5.65 13.44
C ALA A 218 -25.63 6.56 14.67
N GLU A 219 -24.56 6.91 15.39
CA GLU A 219 -24.65 7.80 16.55
C GLU A 219 -25.07 9.22 16.16
N PHE A 220 -24.49 9.79 15.11
CA PHE A 220 -24.86 11.12 14.63
C PHE A 220 -26.32 11.18 14.18
N LYS A 221 -26.81 10.14 13.50
CA LYS A 221 -28.21 10.03 13.09
C LYS A 221 -29.14 9.85 14.28
N ARG A 222 -28.73 9.10 15.31
CA ARG A 222 -29.52 8.93 16.55
C ARG A 222 -29.67 10.26 17.29
N ASP A 223 -28.60 11.05 17.35
CA ASP A 223 -28.56 12.27 18.15
C ASP A 223 -29.14 13.49 17.41
N THR A 224 -28.99 13.56 16.08
CA THR A 224 -29.41 14.73 15.27
C THR A 224 -30.56 14.45 14.30
N GLY A 225 -30.85 13.18 14.01
CA GLY A 225 -31.79 12.76 12.96
C GLY A 225 -31.23 12.83 11.54
N ILE A 226 -29.99 13.30 11.35
CA ILE A 226 -29.38 13.51 10.02
C ILE A 226 -28.55 12.29 9.61
N ASP A 227 -28.70 11.85 8.36
CA ASP A 227 -27.95 10.74 7.78
C ASP A 227 -26.83 11.27 6.88
N LEU A 228 -25.58 11.15 7.35
CA LEU A 228 -24.39 11.63 6.63
C LEU A 228 -23.92 10.72 5.50
N SER A 229 -24.45 9.49 5.40
CA SER A 229 -23.97 8.48 4.43
C SER A 229 -24.09 8.91 2.96
N LYS A 230 -24.92 9.90 2.67
CA LYS A 230 -25.17 10.41 1.32
C LYS A 230 -24.33 11.63 0.95
N ASP A 231 -23.62 12.22 1.91
CA ASP A 231 -22.76 13.39 1.69
C ASP A 231 -21.31 12.93 1.50
N ALA A 232 -20.84 12.96 0.25
CA ALA A 232 -19.49 12.51 -0.09
C ALA A 232 -18.39 13.27 0.67
N GLN A 233 -18.59 14.57 0.90
CA GLN A 233 -17.61 15.39 1.61
C GLN A 233 -17.62 15.06 3.10
N ALA A 234 -18.80 14.88 3.71
CA ALA A 234 -18.91 14.43 5.09
C ALA A 234 -18.29 13.04 5.27
N MET A 235 -18.56 12.10 4.36
CA MET A 235 -17.99 10.76 4.37
C MET A 235 -16.46 10.77 4.28
N SER A 236 -15.88 11.65 3.47
CA SER A 236 -14.42 11.80 3.39
C SER A 236 -13.81 12.30 4.69
N ARG A 237 -14.46 13.27 5.35
CA ARG A 237 -14.06 13.76 6.69
C ARG A 237 -14.19 12.69 7.76
N LEU A 238 -15.28 11.92 7.74
CA LEU A 238 -15.51 10.79 8.65
C LEU A 238 -14.44 9.73 8.46
N LYS A 239 -14.08 9.38 7.22
CA LYS A 239 -13.04 8.39 6.95
C LYS A 239 -11.68 8.77 7.53
N GLU A 240 -11.26 10.02 7.32
CA GLU A 240 -10.00 10.52 7.90
C GLU A 240 -10.05 10.51 9.45
N ALA A 241 -11.16 10.94 10.03
CA ALA A 241 -11.33 10.95 11.48
C ALA A 241 -11.39 9.54 12.10
N ALA A 242 -12.03 8.59 11.42
CA ALA A 242 -12.08 7.18 11.81
C ALA A 242 -10.69 6.54 11.82
N GLU A 243 -9.94 6.69 10.71
CA GLU A 243 -8.57 6.17 10.60
C GLU A 243 -7.71 6.72 11.74
N LYS A 244 -7.78 8.03 11.96
CA LYS A 244 -7.02 8.70 13.04
C LYS A 244 -7.42 8.17 14.42
N ALA A 245 -8.72 8.10 14.72
CA ALA A 245 -9.23 7.63 16.00
C ALA A 245 -8.84 6.16 16.27
N LYS A 246 -8.97 5.28 15.27
CA LYS A 246 -8.55 3.87 15.32
C LYS A 246 -7.05 3.75 15.67
N ILE A 247 -6.21 4.54 15.01
CA ILE A 247 -4.76 4.53 15.24
C ILE A 247 -4.44 5.06 16.65
N GLU A 248 -5.05 6.16 17.09
CA GLU A 248 -4.84 6.70 18.44
C GLU A 248 -5.22 5.70 19.54
N LEU A 249 -6.34 4.99 19.37
CA LEU A 249 -6.81 3.95 20.30
C LEU A 249 -5.89 2.72 20.36
N SER A 250 -4.92 2.58 19.47
CA SER A 250 -3.89 1.55 19.60
C SER A 250 -2.88 1.86 20.72
N GLY A 251 -2.78 3.12 21.14
CA GLY A 251 -1.90 3.57 22.22
C GLY A 251 -2.63 4.18 23.43
N THR A 252 -3.89 4.59 23.28
CA THR A 252 -4.69 5.22 24.34
C THR A 252 -5.99 4.47 24.61
N GLN A 253 -6.57 4.65 25.81
CA GLN A 253 -7.85 4.02 26.16
C GLN A 253 -9.07 4.77 25.59
N GLN A 254 -8.89 6.03 25.18
CA GLN A 254 -9.94 6.88 24.65
C GLN A 254 -9.35 7.90 23.66
N THR A 255 -10.19 8.33 22.71
CA THR A 255 -9.91 9.41 21.76
C THR A 255 -11.19 10.25 21.56
N GLN A 256 -11.05 11.46 21.04
CA GLN A 256 -12.15 12.34 20.71
C GLN A 256 -12.18 12.61 19.20
N ILE A 257 -13.32 12.31 18.58
CA ILE A 257 -13.59 12.68 17.19
C ILE A 257 -14.27 14.04 17.19
N ASN A 258 -13.63 15.04 16.57
CA ASN A 258 -14.15 16.40 16.48
C ASN A 258 -14.17 16.87 15.02
N LEU A 259 -15.38 16.96 14.45
CA LEU A 259 -15.63 17.41 13.10
C LEU A 259 -16.55 18.64 13.14
N PRO A 260 -15.98 19.86 13.18
CA PRO A 260 -16.76 21.10 13.23
C PRO A 260 -17.49 21.41 11.92
#